data_AF-X0TZR4-F1
#
_entry.id   AF-X0TZR4-F1
#
_cell.length_a   1.000
_cell.length_b   1.000
_cell.length_c   1.000
_cell.angle_alpha   90.00
_cell.angle_beta   90.00
_cell.angle_gamma   90.00
#
_symmetry.space_group_name_H-M   'P 1'
#
loop_
_entity.id
_entity.type
_entity.pdbx_description
1 polymer ?
#
loop_
_entity_poly.entity_id
_entity_poly.type
_entity_poly.pdbx_seq_one_letter_code
_entity_poly.pdbx_strand_id
1 'polypeptide(L)'
;MTKEEILKIIEEKDIKLIRHVFVGLDGISRGRVGLAKNILSSLENGAGISESVQAFNNLDHLIPDGRYSPVGEVWMIPDMETFTVLPYTQNSAVMLCDFQTADKKPWEACVRTFLKKIVKQVEAMGYSAQCAIESEFYLFKMKDDEFKPYDETYYSSVAGMDATDKVISEIIACLETMGISVEKYHPEYSPGQHEVVIHHSDPLKAADTHVIVKDAIKGVAINNGLVASFMPKPSTEKSGSGAHLH
;
A
#
# COMPACT_ATOMS: atom_id res chain seq x y z
N MET A 1 -2.95 -11.64 -14.93
CA MET A 1 -1.93 -11.25 -15.93
C MET A 1 -1.01 -12.42 -16.20
N THR A 2 -0.57 -12.59 -17.45
CA THR A 2 0.44 -13.59 -17.84
C THR A 2 1.85 -12.99 -17.78
N LYS A 3 2.88 -13.85 -17.87
CA LYS A 3 4.29 -13.40 -17.93
C LYS A 3 4.55 -12.56 -19.17
N GLU A 4 3.98 -12.94 -20.30
CA GLU A 4 4.10 -12.24 -21.58
C GLU A 4 3.49 -10.83 -21.50
N GLU A 5 2.33 -10.69 -20.86
CA GLU A 5 1.69 -9.39 -20.64
C GLU A 5 2.57 -8.47 -19.78
N ILE A 6 3.13 -8.99 -18.68
CA ILE A 6 4.03 -8.22 -17.80
C ILE A 6 5.28 -7.77 -18.56
N LEU A 7 5.92 -8.67 -19.32
CA LEU A 7 7.11 -8.32 -20.11
C LEU A 7 6.81 -7.25 -21.16
N LYS A 8 5.66 -7.35 -21.83
CA LYS A 8 5.21 -6.34 -22.79
C LYS A 8 5.02 -4.98 -22.13
N ILE A 9 4.36 -4.93 -20.97
CA ILE A 9 4.18 -3.66 -20.23
C ILE A 9 5.53 -3.08 -19.78
N ILE A 10 6.45 -3.94 -19.31
CA ILE A 10 7.81 -3.53 -18.93
C ILE A 10 8.53 -2.85 -20.10
N GLU A 11 8.44 -3.41 -21.30
CA GLU A 11 9.04 -2.85 -22.50
C GLU A 11 8.35 -1.53 -22.92
N GLU A 12 7.02 -1.55 -23.06
CA GLU A 12 6.22 -0.40 -23.55
C GLU A 12 6.30 0.82 -22.62
N LYS A 13 6.38 0.60 -21.30
CA LYS A 13 6.46 1.66 -20.28
C LYS A 13 7.89 1.93 -19.81
N ASP A 14 8.87 1.30 -20.45
CA ASP A 14 10.30 1.42 -20.12
C ASP A 14 10.60 1.18 -18.64
N ILE A 15 9.94 0.19 -18.01
CA ILE A 15 10.10 -0.10 -16.59
C ILE A 15 11.51 -0.66 -16.32
N LYS A 16 12.23 -0.03 -15.39
CA LYS A 16 13.59 -0.41 -14.99
C LYS A 16 13.62 -1.14 -13.66
N LEU A 17 12.74 -0.75 -12.73
CA LEU A 17 12.73 -1.22 -11.35
C LEU A 17 11.38 -1.82 -10.99
N ILE A 18 11.40 -2.93 -10.25
CA ILE A 18 10.18 -3.57 -9.73
C ILE A 18 10.33 -3.71 -8.23
N ARG A 19 9.42 -3.08 -7.48
CA ARG A 19 9.35 -3.17 -6.02
C ARG A 19 8.63 -4.47 -5.65
N HIS A 20 9.31 -5.37 -4.97
CA HIS A 20 8.73 -6.56 -4.34
C HIS A 20 8.37 -6.19 -2.91
N VAL A 21 7.08 -5.99 -2.65
CA VAL A 21 6.57 -5.42 -1.40
C VAL A 21 5.78 -6.45 -0.61
N PHE A 22 5.93 -6.45 0.70
CA PHE A 22 5.09 -7.18 1.65
C PHE A 22 4.66 -6.24 2.78
N VAL A 23 3.69 -6.67 3.58
CA VAL A 23 3.27 -5.95 4.79
C VAL A 23 3.75 -6.73 6.01
N GLY A 24 4.49 -6.05 6.88
CA GLY A 24 4.93 -6.62 8.15
C GLY A 24 3.78 -6.80 9.15
N LEU A 25 3.99 -7.57 10.21
CA LEU A 25 3.03 -7.70 11.32
C LEU A 25 2.80 -6.37 12.06
N ASP A 26 3.74 -5.42 11.91
CA ASP A 26 3.64 -4.02 12.36
C ASP A 26 2.75 -3.15 11.45
N GLY A 27 2.24 -3.69 10.33
CA GLY A 27 1.43 -2.98 9.35
C GLY A 27 2.22 -2.09 8.39
N ILE A 28 3.56 -2.15 8.41
CA ILE A 28 4.42 -1.34 7.56
C ILE A 28 4.71 -2.08 6.25
N SER A 29 4.50 -1.40 5.11
CA SER A 29 4.93 -1.88 3.79
C SER A 29 6.46 -1.88 3.72
N ARG A 30 7.05 -3.05 3.46
CA ARG A 30 8.51 -3.26 3.37
C ARG A 30 8.81 -4.05 2.11
N GLY A 31 10.07 -4.08 1.67
CA GLY A 31 10.38 -4.80 0.45
C GLY A 31 11.81 -4.65 -0.06
N ARG A 32 12.02 -5.16 -1.27
CA ARG A 32 13.27 -4.99 -2.04
C ARG A 32 12.94 -4.51 -3.44
N VAL A 33 13.90 -3.86 -4.08
CA VAL A 33 13.80 -3.46 -5.48
C VAL A 33 14.61 -4.43 -6.34
N GLY A 34 13.94 -5.08 -7.29
CA GLY A 34 14.56 -5.87 -8.34
C GLY A 34 14.73 -5.06 -9.63
N LEU A 35 15.63 -5.52 -10.51
CA LEU A 35 15.75 -4.99 -11.87
C LEU A 35 14.72 -5.68 -12.77
N ALA A 36 14.01 -4.90 -13.61
CA ALA A 36 12.97 -5.43 -14.48
C ALA A 36 13.48 -6.55 -15.42
N LYS A 37 14.73 -6.45 -15.88
CA LYS A 37 15.39 -7.51 -16.68
C LYS A 37 15.50 -8.87 -15.98
N ASN A 38 15.37 -8.91 -14.65
CA ASN A 38 15.46 -10.12 -13.83
C ASN A 38 14.07 -10.59 -13.33
N ILE A 39 12.97 -10.04 -13.86
CA ILE A 39 11.62 -10.33 -13.35
C ILE A 39 11.28 -11.83 -13.41
N LEU A 40 11.63 -12.52 -14.49
CA LEU A 40 11.35 -13.96 -14.63
C LEU A 40 12.03 -14.79 -13.55
N SER A 41 13.29 -14.46 -13.23
CA SER A 41 14.02 -15.10 -12.13
C SER A 41 13.39 -14.78 -10.77
N SER A 42 12.91 -13.55 -10.58
CA SER A 42 12.25 -13.13 -9.34
C SER A 42 10.90 -13.82 -9.14
N LEU A 43 10.14 -14.05 -10.21
CA LEU A 43 8.88 -14.81 -10.17
C LEU A 43 9.09 -16.29 -9.84
N GLU A 44 10.23 -16.86 -10.23
CA GLU A 44 10.53 -18.28 -10.01
C GLU A 44 11.19 -18.53 -8.64
N ASN A 45 12.14 -17.70 -8.25
CA ASN A 45 13.01 -17.92 -7.09
C ASN A 45 12.67 -17.01 -5.90
N GLY A 46 11.91 -15.94 -6.13
CA GLY A 46 11.67 -14.91 -5.12
C GLY A 46 12.90 -14.09 -4.77
N ALA A 47 12.77 -13.33 -3.69
CA ALA A 47 13.85 -12.57 -3.08
C ALA A 47 13.95 -12.90 -1.59
N GLY A 48 15.11 -13.40 -1.17
CA GLY A 48 15.40 -13.75 0.21
C GLY A 48 15.43 -12.55 1.16
N ILE A 49 14.92 -12.71 2.36
CA ILE A 49 14.91 -11.70 3.41
C ILE A 49 14.91 -12.38 4.79
N SER A 50 15.55 -11.74 5.76
CA SER A 50 15.63 -12.27 7.13
C SER A 50 14.24 -12.41 7.76
N GLU A 51 14.01 -13.49 8.51
CA GLU A 51 12.77 -13.68 9.27
C GLU A 51 12.49 -12.54 10.26
N SER A 52 13.54 -11.85 10.72
CA SER A 52 13.43 -10.68 11.61
C SER A 52 12.50 -9.58 11.10
N VAL A 53 12.22 -9.50 9.79
CA VAL A 53 11.28 -8.52 9.24
C VAL A 53 9.86 -8.63 9.81
N GLN A 54 9.50 -9.78 10.39
CA GLN A 54 8.24 -9.96 11.13
C GLN A 54 8.36 -9.80 12.64
N ALA A 55 9.51 -9.33 13.14
CA ALA A 55 9.75 -9.04 14.55
C ALA A 55 10.05 -7.56 14.81
N PHE A 56 9.87 -6.68 13.81
CA PHE A 56 9.90 -5.23 14.04
C PHE A 56 8.56 -4.75 14.59
N ASN A 57 8.61 -3.72 15.45
CA ASN A 57 7.43 -2.95 15.81
C ASN A 57 7.26 -1.74 14.89
N ASN A 58 6.17 -0.99 15.11
CA ASN A 58 5.84 0.22 14.35
C ASN A 58 6.81 1.40 14.57
N LEU A 59 7.78 1.29 15.49
CA LEU A 59 8.87 2.24 15.69
C LEU A 59 10.18 1.78 15.01
N ASP A 60 10.12 0.73 14.18
CA ASP A 60 11.26 0.14 13.49
C ASP A 60 12.33 -0.43 14.45
N HIS A 61 11.90 -0.87 15.64
CA HIS A 61 12.75 -1.60 16.57
C HIS A 61 12.49 -3.10 16.50
N LEU A 62 13.57 -3.89 16.38
CA LEU A 62 13.51 -5.34 16.53
C LEU A 62 13.13 -5.68 17.98
N ILE A 63 12.07 -6.45 18.17
CA ILE A 63 11.62 -6.89 19.48
C ILE A 63 12.63 -7.88 20.08
N PRO A 64 13.24 -7.57 21.24
CA PRO A 64 14.13 -8.51 21.93
C PRO A 64 13.38 -9.80 22.31
N ASP A 65 14.06 -10.94 22.20
CA ASP A 65 13.54 -12.26 22.56
C ASP A 65 12.21 -12.63 21.85
N GLY A 66 11.94 -12.01 20.69
CA GLY A 66 10.79 -12.32 19.85
C GLY A 66 10.91 -13.70 19.16
N ARG A 67 9.79 -14.18 18.61
CA ARG A 67 9.72 -15.45 17.88
C ARG A 67 10.67 -15.51 16.68
N TYR A 68 10.82 -14.39 15.97
CA TYR A 68 11.69 -14.27 14.80
C TYR A 68 12.91 -13.41 15.13
N SER A 69 14.05 -13.79 14.58
CA SER A 69 15.35 -13.15 14.84
C SER A 69 16.08 -12.86 13.54
N PRO A 70 17.23 -12.17 13.57
CA PRO A 70 18.05 -11.98 12.38
C PRO A 70 18.59 -13.30 11.79
N VAL A 71 18.54 -14.40 12.56
CA VAL A 71 18.90 -15.75 12.10
C VAL A 71 17.70 -16.39 11.41
N GLY A 72 17.91 -16.84 10.16
CA GLY A 72 16.87 -17.44 9.33
C GLY A 72 16.52 -16.56 8.13
N GLU A 73 16.06 -17.20 7.06
CA GLU A 73 15.69 -16.53 5.81
C GLU A 73 14.39 -17.12 5.27
N VAL A 74 13.56 -16.24 4.74
CA VAL A 74 12.33 -16.55 3.99
C VAL A 74 12.37 -15.85 2.65
N TRP A 75 11.59 -16.34 1.69
CA TRP A 75 11.56 -15.81 0.33
C TRP A 75 10.28 -15.07 0.07
N MET A 76 10.40 -13.80 -0.33
CA MET A 76 9.30 -13.02 -0.88
C MET A 76 9.05 -13.47 -2.31
N ILE A 77 7.88 -14.05 -2.57
CA ILE A 77 7.47 -14.50 -3.91
C ILE A 77 6.50 -13.47 -4.49
N PRO A 78 6.87 -12.74 -5.57
CA PRO A 78 6.00 -11.75 -6.18
C PRO A 78 4.76 -12.38 -6.82
N ASP A 79 3.60 -11.77 -6.59
CA ASP A 79 2.32 -12.21 -7.14
C ASP A 79 1.99 -11.43 -8.43
N MET A 80 1.93 -12.13 -9.56
CA MET A 80 1.68 -11.55 -10.89
C MET A 80 0.36 -10.80 -10.99
N GLU A 81 -0.65 -11.17 -10.22
CA GLU A 81 -1.96 -10.49 -10.25
C GLU A 81 -1.92 -9.09 -9.65
N THR A 82 -0.85 -8.77 -8.91
CA THR A 82 -0.66 -7.48 -8.24
C THR A 82 0.29 -6.53 -8.98
N PHE A 83 0.81 -6.94 -10.15
CA PHE A 83 1.70 -6.11 -10.94
C PHE A 83 1.05 -4.77 -11.30
N THR A 84 1.62 -3.67 -10.82
CA THR A 84 1.04 -2.33 -11.01
C THR A 84 2.16 -1.35 -11.35
N VAL A 85 2.04 -0.63 -12.46
CA VAL A 85 2.96 0.47 -12.82
C VAL A 85 2.77 1.62 -11.83
N LEU A 86 3.85 2.31 -11.45
CA LEU A 86 3.82 3.40 -10.46
C LEU A 86 4.04 4.77 -11.13
N PRO A 87 2.96 5.52 -11.50
CA PRO A 87 3.08 6.78 -12.24
C PRO A 87 3.79 7.89 -11.47
N TYR A 88 3.72 7.84 -10.13
CA TYR A 88 4.36 8.81 -9.24
C TYR A 88 5.88 8.61 -9.08
N THR A 89 6.47 7.67 -9.82
CA THR A 89 7.91 7.33 -9.76
C THR A 89 8.51 7.25 -11.15
N GLN A 90 9.83 7.31 -11.23
CA GLN A 90 10.52 7.11 -12.50
C GLN A 90 10.59 5.63 -12.85
N ASN A 91 9.95 5.23 -13.95
CA ASN A 91 10.10 3.94 -14.62
C ASN A 91 10.04 2.73 -13.67
N SER A 92 9.10 2.72 -12.72
CA SER A 92 8.99 1.64 -11.74
C SER A 92 7.60 1.00 -11.72
N ALA A 93 7.56 -0.25 -11.27
CA ALA A 93 6.33 -0.99 -10.97
C ALA A 93 6.42 -1.61 -9.56
N VAL A 94 5.31 -2.11 -9.04
CA VAL A 94 5.21 -2.84 -7.79
C VAL A 94 4.57 -4.21 -8.01
N MET A 95 4.97 -5.17 -7.20
CA MET A 95 4.29 -6.45 -7.00
C MET A 95 4.26 -6.76 -5.51
N LEU A 96 3.09 -7.11 -5.00
CA LEU A 96 2.93 -7.61 -3.64
C LEU A 96 3.42 -9.06 -3.57
N CYS A 97 3.97 -9.44 -2.42
CA CYS A 97 4.62 -10.71 -2.23
C CYS A 97 3.97 -11.51 -1.10
N ASP A 98 3.87 -12.82 -1.32
CA ASP A 98 3.68 -13.79 -0.24
C ASP A 98 5.05 -14.27 0.27
N PHE A 99 5.10 -14.90 1.44
CA PHE A 99 6.33 -15.51 1.95
C PHE A 99 6.32 -17.03 1.80
N GLN A 100 7.47 -17.58 1.43
CA GLN A 100 7.77 -19.00 1.48
C GLN A 100 8.99 -19.32 2.32
N THR A 101 8.98 -20.49 2.95
CA THR A 101 10.14 -21.12 3.59
C THR A 101 11.09 -21.72 2.54
N ALA A 102 12.28 -22.16 2.97
CA ALA A 102 13.29 -22.77 2.08
C ALA A 102 12.78 -24.01 1.32
N ASP A 103 11.83 -24.75 1.89
CA ASP A 103 11.16 -25.89 1.26
C ASP A 103 9.94 -25.52 0.40
N LYS A 104 9.82 -24.23 0.02
CA LYS A 104 8.76 -23.66 -0.82
C LYS A 104 7.34 -23.79 -0.26
N LYS A 105 7.20 -23.92 1.06
CA LYS A 105 5.90 -23.90 1.73
C LYS A 105 5.52 -22.48 2.14
N PRO A 106 4.21 -22.14 2.19
CA PRO A 106 3.79 -20.86 2.73
C PRO A 106 4.29 -20.67 4.16
N TRP A 107 4.90 -19.51 4.43
CA TRP A 107 5.37 -19.20 5.77
C TRP A 107 4.24 -18.70 6.67
N GLU A 108 4.22 -19.18 7.91
CA GLU A 108 3.13 -18.93 8.87
C GLU A 108 2.96 -17.45 9.25
N ALA A 109 4.03 -16.65 9.19
CA ALA A 109 3.99 -15.22 9.47
C ALA A 109 3.69 -14.36 8.22
N CYS A 110 3.18 -14.96 7.15
CA CYS A 110 2.71 -14.21 5.99
C CYS A 110 1.25 -13.77 6.19
N VAL A 111 1.03 -12.49 6.52
CA VAL A 111 -0.32 -11.92 6.71
C VAL A 111 -1.20 -12.05 5.47
N ARG A 112 -0.63 -11.90 4.28
CA ARG A 112 -1.34 -12.03 3.01
C ARG A 112 -1.77 -13.47 2.71
N THR A 113 -0.89 -14.45 2.96
CA THR A 113 -1.25 -15.88 2.85
C THR A 113 -2.29 -16.27 3.90
N PHE A 114 -2.21 -15.72 5.12
CA PHE A 114 -3.23 -15.92 6.14
C PHE A 114 -4.61 -15.44 5.64
N LEU A 115 -4.71 -14.24 5.06
CA LEU A 115 -5.96 -13.74 4.48
C LEU A 115 -6.46 -14.66 3.34
N LYS A 116 -5.58 -15.09 2.42
CA LYS A 116 -5.92 -16.07 1.37
C LYS A 116 -6.55 -17.34 1.94
N LYS A 117 -6.04 -17.84 3.09
CA LYS A 117 -6.60 -19.02 3.77
C LYS A 117 -8.00 -18.74 4.33
N ILE A 118 -8.22 -17.59 4.95
CA ILE A 118 -9.54 -17.21 5.48
C ILE A 118 -10.58 -17.06 4.36
N VAL A 119 -10.23 -16.41 3.25
CA VAL A 119 -11.13 -16.28 2.09
C VAL A 119 -11.55 -17.66 1.57
N LYS A 120 -10.62 -18.60 1.41
CA LYS A 120 -10.94 -19.97 1.00
C LYS A 120 -11.83 -20.73 1.98
N GLN A 121 -11.73 -20.45 3.28
CA GLN A 121 -12.63 -21.05 4.28
C GLN A 121 -14.06 -20.54 4.11
N VAL A 122 -14.24 -19.24 3.84
CA VAL A 122 -15.55 -18.64 3.56
C VAL A 122 -16.15 -19.25 2.28
N GLU A 123 -15.36 -19.40 1.22
CA GLU A 123 -15.79 -20.04 -0.03
C GLU A 123 -16.20 -21.50 0.17
N ALA A 124 -15.44 -22.26 0.96
CA ALA A 124 -15.75 -23.65 1.28
C ALA A 124 -17.06 -23.82 2.07
N MET A 125 -17.52 -22.76 2.76
CA MET A 125 -18.83 -22.72 3.42
C MET A 125 -19.97 -22.34 2.46
N GLY A 126 -19.67 -22.05 1.18
CA GLY A 126 -20.66 -21.66 0.17
C GLY A 126 -20.98 -20.16 0.14
N TYR A 127 -20.13 -19.33 0.75
CA TYR A 127 -20.31 -17.87 0.79
C TYR A 127 -19.24 -17.17 -0.06
N SER A 128 -19.55 -15.92 -0.45
CA SER A 128 -18.56 -14.97 -0.95
C SER A 128 -18.65 -13.69 -0.11
N ALA A 129 -17.54 -12.97 0.00
CA ALA A 129 -17.46 -11.70 0.71
C ALA A 129 -17.02 -10.60 -0.25
N GLN A 130 -17.44 -9.38 0.03
CA GLN A 130 -16.94 -8.16 -0.59
C GLN A 130 -16.50 -7.24 0.53
N CYS A 131 -15.41 -6.51 0.30
CA CYS A 131 -14.84 -5.58 1.27
C CYS A 131 -14.48 -4.26 0.60
N ALA A 132 -14.66 -3.16 1.33
CA ALA A 132 -14.03 -1.88 1.03
C ALA A 132 -13.32 -1.37 2.29
N ILE A 133 -12.15 -0.75 2.09
CA ILE A 133 -11.37 -0.13 3.16
C ILE A 133 -11.22 1.35 2.82
N GLU A 134 -11.98 2.18 3.53
CA GLU A 134 -11.96 3.63 3.39
C GLU A 134 -10.98 4.18 4.43
N SER A 135 -9.88 4.78 3.99
CA SER A 135 -8.89 5.35 4.92
C SER A 135 -8.76 6.84 4.75
N GLU A 136 -9.08 7.52 5.84
CA GLU A 136 -8.82 8.93 6.00
C GLU A 136 -7.31 9.16 6.14
N PHE A 137 -6.85 10.30 5.64
CA PHE A 137 -5.46 10.70 5.73
C PHE A 137 -5.32 12.20 5.87
N TYR A 138 -4.19 12.62 6.43
CA TYR A 138 -3.81 14.02 6.47
C TYR A 138 -2.79 14.35 5.39
N LEU A 139 -2.93 15.51 4.76
CA LEU A 139 -1.87 16.17 4.02
C LEU A 139 -1.26 17.30 4.88
N PHE A 140 0.05 17.22 5.07
CA PHE A 140 0.82 18.24 5.77
C PHE A 140 1.81 18.92 4.83
N LYS A 141 2.10 20.19 5.11
CA LYS A 141 3.25 20.93 4.57
C LYS A 141 4.22 21.23 5.70
N MET A 142 5.51 21.17 5.40
CA MET A 142 6.54 21.63 6.32
C MET A 142 6.58 23.16 6.30
N LYS A 143 6.37 23.80 7.45
CA LYS A 143 6.49 25.26 7.60
C LYS A 143 7.05 25.57 8.98
N ASP A 144 8.08 26.39 9.03
CA ASP A 144 8.75 26.79 10.28
C ASP A 144 9.19 25.58 11.13
N ASP A 145 9.75 24.55 10.46
CA ASP A 145 10.14 23.25 11.03
C ASP A 145 9.00 22.45 11.71
N GLU A 146 7.75 22.82 11.43
CA GLU A 146 6.56 22.13 11.92
C GLU A 146 5.69 21.60 10.78
N PHE A 147 5.07 20.43 11.02
CA PHE A 147 4.02 19.92 10.13
C PHE A 147 2.72 20.70 10.37
N LYS A 148 2.36 21.53 9.39
CA LYS A 148 1.07 22.24 9.37
C LYS A 148 0.12 21.57 8.37
N PRO A 149 -1.20 21.57 8.63
CA PRO A 149 -2.18 21.18 7.62
C PRO A 149 -1.93 21.83 6.28
N TYR A 150 -2.20 21.10 5.21
CA TYR A 150 -2.10 21.64 3.87
C TYR A 150 -3.10 22.80 3.67
N ASP A 151 -4.34 22.62 4.14
CA ASP A 151 -5.40 23.63 4.19
C ASP A 151 -6.04 23.75 5.60
N GLU A 152 -6.89 24.78 5.78
CA GLU A 152 -7.59 25.09 7.05
C GLU A 152 -9.13 25.10 6.87
N THR A 153 -9.63 24.34 5.89
CA THR A 153 -11.05 24.34 5.52
C THR A 153 -11.87 23.35 6.34
N TYR A 154 -13.18 23.31 6.07
CA TYR A 154 -14.15 22.54 6.85
C TYR A 154 -14.57 21.24 6.16
N TYR A 155 -15.10 20.33 6.97
CA TYR A 155 -15.76 19.10 6.53
C TYR A 155 -16.67 19.31 5.31
N SER A 156 -16.44 18.53 4.25
CA SER A 156 -17.24 18.54 3.02
C SER A 156 -17.43 19.93 2.39
N SER A 157 -16.56 20.90 2.67
CA SER A 157 -16.71 22.26 2.18
C SER A 157 -16.21 22.41 0.75
N VAL A 158 -16.95 23.16 -0.08
CA VAL A 158 -16.54 23.51 -1.45
C VAL A 158 -15.19 24.24 -1.45
N ALA A 159 -14.96 25.13 -0.49
CA ALA A 159 -13.67 25.81 -0.35
C ALA A 159 -12.50 24.84 -0.09
N GLY A 160 -12.73 23.73 0.61
CA GLY A 160 -11.74 22.68 0.82
C GLY A 160 -11.44 21.89 -0.46
N MET A 161 -12.48 21.61 -1.24
CA MET A 161 -12.34 21.01 -2.58
C MET A 161 -11.48 21.93 -3.46
N ASP A 162 -11.79 23.23 -3.52
CA ASP A 162 -11.03 24.21 -4.31
C ASP A 162 -9.59 24.39 -3.81
N ALA A 163 -9.37 24.42 -2.49
CA ALA A 163 -8.04 24.60 -1.90
C ALA A 163 -7.10 23.42 -2.16
N THR A 164 -7.65 22.22 -2.34
CA THR A 164 -6.88 20.97 -2.49
C THR A 164 -6.97 20.34 -3.87
N ASP A 165 -7.72 20.96 -4.78
CA ASP A 165 -8.04 20.45 -6.12
C ASP A 165 -6.83 19.89 -6.86
N LYS A 166 -5.72 20.65 -6.91
CA LYS A 166 -4.51 20.22 -7.63
C LYS A 166 -3.97 18.87 -7.12
N VAL A 167 -3.68 18.76 -5.83
CA VAL A 167 -3.04 17.54 -5.28
C VAL A 167 -4.01 16.36 -5.28
N ILE A 168 -5.30 16.61 -5.00
CA ILE A 168 -6.31 15.56 -5.00
C ILE A 168 -6.58 15.05 -6.41
N SER A 169 -6.68 15.94 -7.40
CA SER A 169 -6.80 15.56 -8.81
C SER A 169 -5.62 14.73 -9.28
N GLU A 170 -4.38 15.09 -8.88
CA GLU A 170 -3.19 14.29 -9.18
C GLU A 170 -3.22 12.91 -8.50
N ILE A 171 -3.69 12.83 -7.25
CA ILE A 171 -3.87 11.55 -6.55
C ILE A 171 -4.88 10.67 -7.30
N ILE A 172 -6.07 11.21 -7.61
CA ILE A 172 -7.13 10.46 -8.28
C ILE A 172 -6.66 9.99 -9.66
N ALA A 173 -6.08 10.88 -10.46
CA ALA A 173 -5.56 10.52 -11.79
C ALA A 173 -4.45 9.45 -11.71
N CYS A 174 -3.61 9.51 -10.67
CA CYS A 174 -2.60 8.48 -10.42
C CYS A 174 -3.24 7.13 -10.10
N LEU A 175 -4.23 7.09 -9.21
CA LEU A 175 -4.94 5.86 -8.83
C LEU A 175 -5.70 5.26 -10.03
N GLU A 176 -6.39 6.08 -10.82
CA GLU A 176 -7.08 5.63 -12.03
C GLU A 176 -6.11 5.07 -13.08
N THR A 177 -4.95 5.70 -13.26
CA THR A 177 -3.88 5.20 -14.14
C THR A 177 -3.34 3.83 -13.67
N MET A 178 -3.38 3.58 -12.36
CA MET A 178 -3.02 2.30 -11.75
C MET A 178 -4.15 1.26 -11.84
N GLY A 179 -5.30 1.60 -12.42
CA GLY A 179 -6.48 0.73 -12.53
C GLY A 179 -7.30 0.63 -11.25
N ILE A 180 -7.18 1.62 -10.36
CA ILE A 180 -7.92 1.68 -9.09
C ILE A 180 -9.08 2.67 -9.26
N SER A 181 -10.31 2.17 -9.14
CA SER A 181 -11.52 2.97 -9.26
C SER A 181 -11.79 3.76 -7.99
N VAL A 182 -11.66 5.08 -8.07
CA VAL A 182 -12.08 6.02 -7.02
C VAL A 182 -13.56 6.36 -7.24
N GLU A 183 -14.40 6.16 -6.23
CA GLU A 183 -15.82 6.48 -6.32
C GLU A 183 -16.11 7.92 -5.91
N LYS A 184 -15.48 8.37 -4.83
CA LYS A 184 -15.77 9.64 -4.17
C LYS A 184 -14.51 10.22 -3.54
N TYR A 185 -14.52 11.53 -3.38
CA TYR A 185 -13.57 12.29 -2.57
C TYR A 185 -14.34 13.32 -1.74
N HIS A 186 -13.92 13.54 -0.50
CA HIS A 186 -14.33 14.71 0.28
C HIS A 186 -13.23 15.16 1.25
N PRO A 187 -13.14 16.49 1.52
CA PRO A 187 -12.45 16.99 2.70
C PRO A 187 -13.13 16.47 3.97
N GLU A 188 -12.31 15.99 4.90
CA GLU A 188 -12.76 15.40 6.15
C GLU A 188 -12.85 16.44 7.28
N TYR A 189 -13.20 15.99 8.49
CA TYR A 189 -13.58 16.88 9.59
C TYR A 189 -12.52 17.90 9.97
N SER A 190 -11.24 17.49 9.99
CA SER A 190 -10.15 18.37 10.43
C SER A 190 -9.44 19.05 9.27
N PRO A 191 -8.89 20.25 9.49
CA PRO A 191 -7.94 20.89 8.58
C PRO A 191 -6.87 19.95 8.02
N GLY A 192 -6.79 19.88 6.68
CA GLY A 192 -5.85 19.02 5.96
C GLY A 192 -6.18 17.52 6.00
N GLN A 193 -7.37 17.13 6.49
CA GLN A 193 -7.85 15.75 6.48
C GLN A 193 -8.67 15.50 5.23
N HIS A 194 -8.48 14.32 4.63
CA HIS A 194 -9.07 13.94 3.36
C HIS A 194 -9.47 12.48 3.37
N GLU A 195 -10.45 12.13 2.54
CA GLU A 195 -10.82 10.76 2.26
C GLU A 195 -11.01 10.55 0.77
N VAL A 196 -10.45 9.45 0.24
CA VAL A 196 -10.77 8.92 -1.08
C VAL A 196 -11.43 7.56 -0.91
N VAL A 197 -12.63 7.41 -1.47
CA VAL A 197 -13.42 6.19 -1.38
C VAL A 197 -13.09 5.31 -2.57
N ILE A 198 -12.70 4.07 -2.31
CA ILE A 198 -12.33 3.09 -3.34
C ILE A 198 -13.47 2.07 -3.49
N HIS A 199 -13.75 1.66 -4.73
CA HIS A 199 -14.75 0.64 -5.00
C HIS A 199 -14.43 -0.67 -4.23
N HIS A 200 -15.47 -1.36 -3.76
CA HIS A 200 -15.33 -2.64 -3.07
C HIS A 200 -14.82 -3.74 -4.02
N SER A 201 -14.23 -4.78 -3.45
CA SER A 201 -13.79 -5.98 -4.18
C SER A 201 -13.76 -7.20 -3.27
N ASP A 202 -13.28 -8.35 -3.75
CA ASP A 202 -13.04 -9.49 -2.86
C ASP A 202 -12.03 -9.11 -1.74
N PRO A 203 -12.05 -9.79 -0.58
CA PRO A 203 -11.29 -9.34 0.59
C PRO A 203 -9.77 -9.24 0.36
N LEU A 204 -9.20 -10.14 -0.47
CA LEU A 204 -7.76 -10.10 -0.76
C LEU A 204 -7.45 -8.90 -1.64
N LYS A 205 -8.22 -8.70 -2.72
CA LYS A 205 -8.05 -7.57 -3.62
C LYS A 205 -8.26 -6.23 -2.91
N ALA A 206 -9.23 -6.14 -1.99
CA ALA A 206 -9.48 -4.95 -1.20
C ALA A 206 -8.29 -4.61 -0.29
N ALA A 207 -7.72 -5.61 0.40
CA ALA A 207 -6.52 -5.42 1.23
C ALA A 207 -5.28 -5.05 0.40
N ASP A 208 -5.05 -5.73 -0.73
CA ASP A 208 -3.95 -5.43 -1.64
C ASP A 208 -4.07 -3.99 -2.21
N THR A 209 -5.27 -3.60 -2.62
CA THR A 209 -5.57 -2.25 -3.13
C THR A 209 -5.34 -1.20 -2.04
N HIS A 210 -5.77 -1.46 -0.80
CA HIS A 210 -5.56 -0.54 0.32
C HIS A 210 -4.08 -0.23 0.57
N VAL A 211 -3.22 -1.25 0.52
CA VAL A 211 -1.77 -1.08 0.66
C VAL A 211 -1.23 -0.18 -0.47
N ILE A 212 -1.60 -0.49 -1.71
CA ILE A 212 -1.14 0.25 -2.89
C ILE A 212 -1.64 1.70 -2.89
N VAL A 213 -2.90 1.94 -2.50
CA VAL A 213 -3.50 3.28 -2.42
C VAL A 213 -2.76 4.17 -1.43
N LYS A 214 -2.48 3.66 -0.22
CA LYS A 214 -1.71 4.43 0.78
C LYS A 214 -0.33 4.84 0.27
N ASP A 215 0.35 3.91 -0.40
CA ASP A 215 1.70 4.16 -0.93
C ASP A 215 1.67 5.12 -2.13
N ALA A 216 0.64 5.04 -2.99
CA ALA A 216 0.43 5.98 -4.08
C ALA A 216 0.12 7.40 -3.60
N ILE A 217 -0.78 7.54 -2.62
CA ILE A 217 -1.10 8.84 -1.99
C ILE A 217 0.15 9.49 -1.41
N LYS A 218 0.96 8.72 -0.66
CA LYS A 218 2.25 9.19 -0.13
C LYS A 218 3.21 9.60 -1.25
N GLY A 219 3.30 8.81 -2.32
CA GLY A 219 4.16 9.09 -3.46
C GLY A 219 3.80 10.39 -4.18
N VAL A 220 2.50 10.61 -4.46
CA VAL A 220 2.02 11.86 -5.08
C VAL A 220 2.20 13.05 -4.14
N ALA A 221 1.93 12.89 -2.84
CA ALA A 221 2.14 13.93 -1.84
C ALA A 221 3.62 14.39 -1.81
N ILE A 222 4.57 13.46 -1.80
CA ILE A 222 6.01 13.76 -1.83
C ILE A 222 6.38 14.58 -3.07
N ASN A 223 5.86 14.22 -4.25
CA ASN A 223 6.11 14.96 -5.48
C ASN A 223 5.54 16.39 -5.46
N ASN A 224 4.58 16.67 -4.58
CA ASN A 224 4.01 18.00 -4.34
C ASN A 224 4.66 18.74 -3.15
N GLY A 225 5.74 18.21 -2.55
CA GLY A 225 6.37 18.79 -1.37
C GLY A 225 5.52 18.68 -0.10
N LEU A 226 4.61 17.70 -0.06
CA LEU A 226 3.71 17.43 1.06
C LEU A 226 4.06 16.10 1.72
N VAL A 227 3.52 15.90 2.92
CA VAL A 227 3.60 14.64 3.66
C VAL A 227 2.19 14.13 3.90
N ALA A 228 1.88 12.96 3.33
CA ALA A 228 0.65 12.24 3.62
C ALA A 228 0.83 11.34 4.86
N SER A 229 -0.09 11.41 5.82
CA SER A 229 -0.09 10.59 7.02
C SER A 229 -1.41 9.88 7.23
N PHE A 230 -1.33 8.57 7.46
CA PHE A 230 -2.46 7.72 7.85
C PHE A 230 -2.39 7.38 9.35
N MET A 231 -1.66 8.20 10.13
CA MET A 231 -1.57 8.02 11.58
C MET A 231 -2.97 8.18 12.19
N PRO A 232 -3.41 7.29 13.09
CA PRO A 232 -4.76 7.35 13.65
C PRO A 232 -5.08 8.67 14.38
N LYS A 233 -4.06 9.35 14.93
CA LYS A 233 -4.24 10.60 15.68
C LYS A 233 -2.97 11.47 15.59
N PRO A 234 -2.78 12.26 14.52
CA PRO A 234 -1.56 13.06 14.35
C PRO A 234 -1.48 14.27 15.28
N SER A 235 -2.59 14.66 15.92
CA SER A 235 -2.66 15.75 16.89
C SER A 235 -3.69 15.43 17.96
N THR A 236 -3.43 15.81 19.22
CA THR A 236 -4.39 15.65 20.33
C THR A 236 -5.66 16.48 20.12
N GLU A 237 -5.54 17.60 19.41
CA GLU A 237 -6.61 18.60 19.25
C GLU A 237 -7.47 18.39 17.99
N LYS A 238 -7.04 17.55 17.05
CA LYS A 238 -7.71 17.32 15.75
C LYS A 238 -8.37 15.96 15.70
N SER A 239 -9.31 15.72 14.79
CA SER A 239 -9.92 14.39 14.63
C SER A 239 -8.90 13.32 14.30
N GLY A 240 -9.22 12.09 14.70
CA GLY A 240 -8.42 10.94 14.28
C GLY A 240 -8.67 10.60 12.81
N SER A 241 -7.82 9.74 12.26
CA SER A 241 -8.01 9.12 10.94
C SER A 241 -8.51 7.68 11.11
N GLY A 242 -9.68 7.40 10.54
CA GLY A 242 -10.28 6.08 10.48
C GLY A 242 -9.76 5.22 9.31
N ALA A 243 -9.88 3.90 9.48
CA ALA A 243 -9.83 2.93 8.38
C ALA A 243 -11.12 2.09 8.45
N HIS A 244 -12.18 2.59 7.83
CA HIS A 244 -13.51 1.98 7.89
C HIS A 244 -13.55 0.75 6.99
N LEU A 245 -13.85 -0.41 7.58
CA LEU A 245 -14.02 -1.67 6.87
C LEU A 245 -15.51 -1.94 6.67
N HIS A 246 -15.93 -2.00 5.42
CA HIS A 246 -17.29 -2.32 4.99
C HIS A 246 -17.36 -3.75 4.45
#